data_AF-A0A3M7DH76-F1
#
_entry.id   AF-A0A3M7DH76-F1
#
_cell.length_a   1.000
_cell.length_b   1.000
_cell.length_c   1.000
_cell.angle_alpha   90.00
_cell.angle_beta   90.00
_cell.angle_gamma   90.00
#
_symmetry.space_group_name_H-M   'P 1'
#
loop_
_entity.id
_entity.type
_entity.pdbx_description
1 polymer ?
#
loop_
_entity_poly.entity_id
_entity_poly.type
_entity_poly.pdbx_seq_one_letter_code
_entity_poly.pdbx_strand_id
1 'polypeptide(L)'
;MAESTIEEVDVHLRNIINSLYLLIMSFHDYQGTETLKSVTTEIKHLINLLVTTSRTARRLPTFIPVEIIGYVESTRNPDIYTRDFVELVMRYNQSLAGQSAGLAQFRDIFGKEIMSAIPELSQDVDEILVATGGRKVEP
;
A
#
# COMPACT_ATOMS: atom_id res chain seq x y z
N MET A 1 -12.20 17.13 1.48
CA MET A 1 -11.76 17.38 2.87
C MET A 1 -10.37 16.78 3.15
N ALA A 2 -10.13 15.50 2.87
CA ALA A 2 -8.79 14.92 3.00
C ALA A 2 -7.82 15.46 1.94
N GLU A 3 -8.27 15.56 0.68
CA GLU A 3 -7.48 16.08 -0.45
C GLU A 3 -6.98 17.52 -0.24
N SER A 4 -7.87 18.43 0.20
CA SER A 4 -7.51 19.80 0.56
C SER A 4 -6.50 19.86 1.72
N THR A 5 -6.54 18.90 2.65
CA THR A 5 -5.59 18.84 3.77
C THR A 5 -4.21 18.36 3.30
N ILE A 6 -4.14 17.48 2.29
CA ILE A 6 -2.87 17.02 1.70
C ILE A 6 -2.17 18.19 1.01
N GLU A 7 -2.90 18.96 0.21
CA GLU A 7 -2.37 20.15 -0.47
C GLU A 7 -1.86 21.19 0.55
N GLU A 8 -2.63 21.46 1.62
CA GLU A 8 -2.20 22.35 2.70
C GLU A 8 -0.89 21.89 3.36
N VAL A 9 -0.76 20.58 3.65
CA VAL A 9 0.45 20.02 4.25
C VAL A 9 1.64 20.08 3.28
N ASP A 10 1.44 19.82 1.99
CA ASP A 10 2.50 19.94 0.96
C ASP A 10 3.05 21.38 0.90
N VAL A 11 2.16 22.38 0.88
CA VAL A 11 2.54 23.78 0.92
C VAL A 11 3.35 24.10 2.18
N HIS A 12 2.91 23.62 3.35
CA HIS A 12 3.65 23.84 4.58
C HIS A 12 5.03 23.18 4.58
N LEU A 13 5.17 21.97 4.03
CA LEU A 13 6.46 21.27 3.90
C LEU A 13 7.43 22.04 3.00
N ARG A 14 6.96 22.55 1.86
CA ARG A 14 7.78 23.42 0.98
C ARG A 14 8.24 24.68 1.70
N ASN A 15 7.36 25.31 2.48
CA ASN A 15 7.71 26.50 3.26
C ASN A 15 8.75 26.20 4.34
N ILE A 16 8.66 25.04 5.00
CA ILE A 16 9.67 24.58 5.96
C ILE A 16 11.04 24.40 5.28
N ILE A 17 11.07 23.73 4.12
CA ILE A 17 12.31 23.52 3.35
C ILE A 17 12.92 24.87 2.95
N ASN A 18 12.10 25.81 2.46
CA ASN A 18 12.56 27.14 2.09
C ASN A 18 13.12 27.93 3.29
N SER A 19 12.44 27.90 4.45
CA SER A 19 12.92 28.58 5.66
C SER A 19 14.25 27.98 6.17
N LEU A 20 14.40 26.65 6.10
CA LEU A 20 15.67 25.98 6.41
C LEU A 20 16.80 26.41 5.45
N TYR A 21 16.50 26.53 4.15
CA TYR A 21 17.47 27.01 3.16
C TYR A 21 17.90 28.46 3.42
N LEU A 22 16.95 29.35 3.71
CA LEU A 22 17.22 30.76 4.05
C LEU A 22 18.05 30.88 5.32
N LEU A 23 17.82 30.02 6.32
CA LEU A 23 18.64 29.96 7.53
C LEU A 23 20.08 29.57 7.20
N ILE A 24 20.28 28.50 6.44
CA ILE A 24 21.63 28.07 6.01
C ILE A 24 22.35 29.21 5.28
N MET A 25 21.66 29.87 4.34
CA MET A 25 22.22 31.00 3.58
C MET A 25 22.56 32.18 4.48
N SER A 26 21.69 32.52 5.44
CA SER A 26 21.90 33.62 6.37
C SER A 26 23.10 33.37 7.31
N PHE A 27 23.34 32.11 7.70
CA PHE A 27 24.53 31.76 8.47
C PHE A 27 25.81 31.78 7.63
N HIS A 28 25.73 31.38 6.37
CA HIS A 28 26.85 31.43 5.45
C HIS A 28 27.29 32.89 5.17
N ASP A 29 26.34 33.78 4.92
CA ASP A 29 26.59 35.19 4.59
C ASP A 29 26.46 36.11 5.83
N TYR A 30 27.09 35.70 6.93
CA TYR A 30 26.99 36.44 8.19
C TYR A 30 27.64 37.83 8.10
N GLN A 31 26.83 38.89 8.28
CA GLN A 31 27.27 40.29 8.24
C GLN A 31 27.11 41.03 9.57
N GLY A 32 26.98 40.29 10.69
CA GLY A 32 26.90 40.87 12.03
C GLY A 32 25.50 40.90 12.62
N THR A 33 25.17 41.97 13.36
CA THR A 33 23.98 42.01 14.23
C THR A 33 22.64 42.03 13.48
N GLU A 34 22.61 42.52 12.24
CA GLU A 34 21.41 42.46 11.41
C GLU A 34 21.08 41.02 10.97
N THR A 35 22.10 40.24 10.62
CA THR A 35 21.95 38.81 10.33
C THR A 35 21.39 38.06 11.54
N LEU A 36 21.86 38.37 12.76
CA LEU A 36 21.35 37.73 13.98
C LEU A 36 19.85 38.00 14.21
N LYS A 37 19.39 39.22 13.92
CA LYS A 37 17.97 39.58 14.03
C LYS A 37 17.13 38.84 12.98
N SER A 38 17.62 38.75 11.75
CA SER A 38 16.97 38.01 10.66
C SER A 38 16.86 36.53 10.98
N VAL A 39 17.95 35.89 11.40
CA VAL A 39 18.02 34.48 11.83
C VAL A 39 17.05 34.21 12.99
N THR A 40 17.02 35.09 14.00
CA THR A 40 16.08 34.93 15.12
C THR A 40 14.61 34.99 14.67
N THR A 41 14.32 35.84 13.68
CA THR A 41 12.98 35.97 13.10
C THR A 41 12.61 34.74 12.29
N GLU A 42 13.53 34.24 11.47
CA GLU A 42 13.35 33.00 10.69
C GLU A 42 13.19 31.77 11.59
N ILE A 43 13.96 31.64 12.68
CA ILE A 43 13.79 30.54 13.64
C ILE A 43 12.38 30.56 14.25
N LYS A 44 11.86 31.73 14.63
CA LYS A 44 10.49 31.86 15.13
C LYS A 44 9.46 31.50 14.06
N HIS A 45 9.70 31.89 12.81
CA HIS A 45 8.85 31.52 11.68
C HIS A 45 8.83 30.01 11.46
N LEU A 46 10.00 29.36 11.43
CA LEU A 46 10.15 27.92 11.29
C LEU A 46 9.43 27.14 12.41
N ILE A 47 9.56 27.58 13.67
CA ILE A 47 8.84 26.96 14.80
C ILE A 47 7.32 27.02 14.57
N ASN A 48 6.80 28.18 14.15
CA ASN A 48 5.37 28.33 13.86
C ASN A 48 4.93 27.43 12.71
N LEU A 49 5.73 27.31 11.65
CA LEU A 49 5.47 26.39 10.55
C LEU A 49 5.42 24.94 11.04
N LEU A 50 6.41 24.47 11.79
CA LEU A 50 6.46 23.10 12.32
C LEU A 50 5.25 22.76 13.20
N VAL A 51 4.86 23.68 14.10
CA VAL A 51 3.68 23.50 14.97
C VAL A 51 2.40 23.44 14.14
N THR A 52 2.26 24.33 13.15
CA THR A 52 1.07 24.37 12.28
C THR A 52 0.97 23.10 11.45
N THR A 53 2.06 22.66 10.81
CA THR A 53 2.12 21.41 10.06
C THR A 53 1.77 20.21 10.94
N SER A 54 2.32 20.12 12.16
CA SER A 54 2.00 19.04 13.09
C SER A 54 0.51 18.99 13.45
N ARG A 55 -0.16 20.13 13.56
CA ARG A 55 -1.60 20.20 13.84
C ARG A 55 -2.43 19.84 12.61
N THR A 56 -2.09 20.37 11.44
CA THR A 56 -2.80 20.09 10.18
C THR A 56 -2.63 18.63 9.76
N ALA A 57 -1.43 18.07 9.88
CA ALA A 57 -1.13 16.68 9.51
C ALA A 57 -1.94 15.64 10.32
N ARG A 58 -2.41 15.96 11.54
CA ARG A 58 -3.28 15.06 12.32
C ARG A 58 -4.64 14.80 11.65
N ARG A 59 -5.04 15.66 10.70
CA ARG A 59 -6.28 15.53 9.94
C ARG A 59 -6.11 14.60 8.73
N LEU A 60 -4.88 14.21 8.40
CA LEU A 60 -4.60 13.26 7.33
C LEU A 60 -4.88 11.82 7.80
N PRO A 61 -5.34 10.93 6.90
CA PRO A 61 -5.42 9.51 7.20
C PRO A 61 -4.00 8.97 7.42
N THR A 62 -3.74 8.39 8.60
CA THR A 62 -2.39 7.96 9.02
C THR A 62 -2.08 6.50 8.69
N PHE A 63 -2.85 5.85 7.81
CA PHE A 63 -2.60 4.45 7.48
C PHE A 63 -1.55 4.34 6.37
N ILE A 64 -0.29 4.37 6.76
CA ILE A 64 0.86 4.13 5.88
C ILE A 64 1.54 2.84 6.34
N PRO A 65 1.69 1.83 5.46
CA PRO A 65 2.46 0.63 5.76
C PRO A 65 3.90 0.97 6.20
N VAL A 66 4.41 0.25 7.20
CA VAL A 66 5.76 0.49 7.76
C VAL A 66 6.85 0.26 6.71
N GLU A 67 6.59 -0.65 5.76
CA GLU A 67 7.48 -0.93 4.64
C GLU A 67 7.70 0.30 3.76
N ILE A 68 6.64 1.09 3.51
CA ILE A 68 6.74 2.34 2.74
C ILE A 68 7.64 3.34 3.47
N ILE A 69 7.55 3.42 4.80
CA ILE A 69 8.45 4.26 5.61
C ILE A 69 9.91 3.84 5.39
N GLY A 70 10.20 2.54 5.42
CA GLY A 70 11.54 2.02 5.16
C GLY A 70 12.07 2.31 3.75
N TYR A 71 11.19 2.37 2.74
CA TYR A 71 11.57 2.82 1.39
C TYR A 71 12.02 4.29 1.40
N VAL A 72 11.27 5.17 2.08
CA VAL A 72 11.63 6.59 2.20
C VAL A 72 12.94 6.77 2.97
N GLU A 73 13.11 6.08 4.10
CA GLU A 73 14.34 6.12 4.91
C GLU A 73 15.58 5.64 4.14
N SER A 74 15.41 4.68 3.23
CA SER A 74 16.48 4.16 2.37
C SER A 74 16.67 4.96 1.07
N THR A 75 16.01 6.12 0.93
CA THR A 75 16.04 6.95 -0.31
C THR A 75 15.56 6.19 -1.55
N ARG A 76 14.66 5.21 -1.39
CA ARG A 76 14.05 4.47 -2.50
C ARG A 76 12.68 5.06 -2.84
N ASN A 77 12.31 4.99 -4.11
CA ASN A 77 10.99 5.43 -4.54
C ASN A 77 9.90 4.52 -3.92
N PRO A 78 9.00 5.04 -3.06
CA PRO A 78 7.94 4.25 -2.43
C PRO A 78 6.94 3.66 -3.44
N ASP A 79 6.82 4.20 -4.65
CA ASP A 79 5.93 3.65 -5.70
C ASP A 79 6.30 2.22 -6.11
N ILE A 80 7.58 1.85 -5.92
CA ILE A 80 8.05 0.48 -6.16
C ILE A 80 7.34 -0.51 -5.23
N TYR A 81 7.12 -0.17 -3.97
CA TYR A 81 6.39 -1.02 -3.03
C TYR A 81 4.96 -1.29 -3.54
N THR A 82 4.26 -0.24 -3.97
CA THR A 82 2.90 -0.36 -4.50
C THR A 82 2.85 -1.23 -5.75
N ARG A 83 3.79 -1.04 -6.68
CA ARG A 83 3.91 -1.87 -7.88
C ARG A 83 4.14 -3.34 -7.51
N ASP A 84 5.13 -3.60 -6.67
CA ASP A 84 5.51 -4.96 -6.28
C ASP A 84 4.37 -5.65 -5.51
N PHE A 85 3.60 -4.89 -4.71
CA PHE A 85 2.40 -5.38 -4.03
C PHE A 85 1.30 -5.79 -5.02
N VAL A 86 1.00 -4.96 -6.02
CA VAL A 86 0.01 -5.28 -7.06
C VAL A 86 0.45 -6.52 -7.84
N GLU A 87 1.72 -6.59 -8.23
CA GLU A 87 2.28 -7.77 -8.92
C GLU A 87 2.17 -9.05 -8.06
N LEU A 88 2.44 -8.94 -6.76
CA LEU A 88 2.30 -10.06 -5.82
C LEU A 88 0.84 -10.54 -5.74
N VAL A 89 -0.11 -9.63 -5.58
CA VAL A 89 -1.54 -9.96 -5.51
C VAL A 89 -2.01 -10.63 -6.80
N MET A 90 -1.60 -10.10 -7.95
CA MET A 90 -1.94 -10.68 -9.25
C MET A 90 -1.40 -12.10 -9.40
N ARG A 91 -0.11 -12.30 -9.07
CA ARG A 91 0.55 -13.60 -9.11
C ARG A 91 -0.14 -14.60 -8.18
N TYR A 92 -0.47 -14.18 -6.97
CA TYR A 92 -1.13 -15.04 -5.98
C TYR A 92 -2.54 -15.42 -6.44
N ASN A 93 -3.32 -14.46 -6.93
CA ASN A 93 -4.65 -14.72 -7.48
C ASN A 93 -4.62 -15.71 -8.66
N GLN A 94 -3.68 -15.53 -9.59
CA GLN A 94 -3.50 -16.46 -10.70
C GLN A 94 -3.11 -17.86 -10.23
N SER A 95 -2.21 -17.95 -9.24
CA SER A 95 -1.79 -19.23 -8.67
C SER A 95 -2.96 -19.96 -7.99
N LEU A 96 -3.74 -19.24 -7.17
CA LEU A 96 -4.92 -19.80 -6.51
C LEU A 96 -5.99 -20.23 -7.51
N ALA A 97 -6.26 -19.43 -8.53
CA ALA A 97 -7.18 -19.80 -9.60
C ALA A 97 -6.72 -21.07 -10.33
N GLY A 98 -5.42 -21.18 -10.62
CA GLY A 98 -4.83 -22.38 -11.22
C GLY A 98 -4.94 -23.62 -10.33
N GLN A 99 -4.63 -23.49 -9.03
CA GLN A 99 -4.79 -24.59 -8.07
C GLN A 99 -6.24 -25.03 -7.94
N SER A 100 -7.17 -24.08 -7.82
CA SER A 100 -8.61 -24.37 -7.76
C SER A 100 -9.10 -25.07 -9.02
N ALA A 101 -8.64 -24.64 -10.21
CA ALA A 101 -8.99 -25.28 -11.47
C ALA A 101 -8.43 -26.70 -11.57
N GLY A 102 -7.17 -26.92 -11.15
CA GLY A 102 -6.56 -28.24 -11.11
C GLY A 102 -7.27 -29.20 -10.17
N LEU A 103 -7.64 -28.73 -8.97
CA LEU A 103 -8.42 -29.53 -8.01
C LEU A 103 -9.82 -29.86 -8.52
N ALA A 104 -10.48 -28.93 -9.21
CA ALA A 104 -11.76 -29.19 -9.86
C ALA A 104 -11.65 -30.25 -10.96
N GLN A 105 -10.60 -30.20 -11.78
CA GLN A 105 -10.34 -31.23 -12.80
C GLN A 105 -10.04 -32.59 -12.17
N PHE A 106 -9.22 -32.62 -11.11
CA PHE A 106 -8.92 -33.85 -10.39
C PHE A 106 -10.18 -34.47 -9.80
N ARG A 107 -11.01 -33.66 -9.12
CA ARG A 107 -12.31 -34.07 -8.60
C ARG A 107 -13.18 -34.71 -9.69
N ASP A 108 -13.32 -34.06 -10.84
CA ASP A 108 -14.19 -34.53 -11.93
C ASP A 108 -13.68 -35.85 -12.54
N ILE A 109 -12.36 -35.99 -12.74
CA ILE A 109 -11.75 -37.23 -13.25
C ILE A 109 -11.90 -38.36 -12.23
N PHE A 110 -11.53 -38.10 -10.97
CA PHE A 110 -11.56 -39.10 -9.91
C PHE A 110 -12.99 -39.59 -9.65
N GLY A 111 -13.97 -38.69 -9.65
CA GLY A 111 -15.38 -39.05 -9.55
C GLY A 111 -15.80 -39.98 -10.69
N LYS A 112 -15.45 -39.67 -11.95
CA LYS A 112 -15.74 -40.54 -13.09
C LYS A 112 -15.12 -41.93 -12.98
N GLU A 113 -13.87 -42.01 -12.55
CA GLU A 113 -13.18 -43.29 -12.35
C GLU A 113 -13.84 -44.13 -11.25
N ILE A 114 -14.28 -43.51 -10.14
CA ILE A 114 -15.02 -44.22 -9.09
C ILE A 114 -16.35 -44.78 -9.63
N MET A 115 -17.12 -43.98 -10.37
CA MET A 115 -18.40 -44.43 -10.93
C MET A 115 -18.22 -45.57 -11.95
N SER A 116 -17.13 -45.55 -12.71
CA SER A 116 -16.76 -46.61 -13.66
C SER A 116 -16.35 -47.91 -12.93
N ALA A 117 -15.53 -47.80 -11.88
CA ALA A 117 -15.01 -48.95 -11.15
C ALA A 117 -16.02 -49.56 -10.16
N ILE A 118 -16.89 -48.73 -9.57
CA ILE A 118 -17.87 -49.12 -8.54
C ILE A 118 -19.24 -48.50 -8.88
N PRO A 119 -20.01 -49.14 -9.78
CA PRO A 119 -21.29 -48.58 -10.26
C PRO A 119 -22.32 -48.32 -9.15
N GLU A 120 -22.28 -49.09 -8.05
CA GLU A 120 -23.18 -48.97 -6.91
C GLU A 120 -23.07 -47.60 -6.19
N LEU A 121 -21.91 -46.95 -6.27
CA LEU A 121 -21.65 -45.65 -5.64
C LEU A 121 -21.97 -44.46 -6.54
N SER A 122 -22.48 -44.68 -7.75
CA SER A 122 -22.61 -43.61 -8.75
C SER A 122 -23.49 -42.45 -8.30
N GLN A 123 -24.58 -42.76 -7.61
CA GLN A 123 -25.50 -41.73 -7.10
C GLN A 123 -24.84 -40.88 -6.00
N ASP A 124 -24.15 -41.51 -5.04
CA ASP A 124 -23.48 -40.81 -3.93
C ASP A 124 -22.34 -39.93 -4.44
N VAL A 125 -21.56 -40.42 -5.41
CA VAL A 125 -20.47 -39.66 -6.04
C VAL A 125 -21.01 -38.46 -6.80
N ASP A 126 -22.10 -38.62 -7.55
CA ASP A 126 -22.73 -37.53 -8.30
C ASP A 126 -23.26 -36.42 -7.38
N GLU A 127 -23.85 -36.79 -6.23
CA GLU A 127 -24.24 -35.83 -5.19
C GLU A 127 -23.04 -35.07 -4.61
N ILE A 128 -21.93 -35.76 -4.33
CA ILE A 128 -20.69 -35.11 -3.83
C ILE A 128 -20.07 -34.20 -4.88
N LEU A 129 -20.05 -34.60 -6.15
CA LEU A 129 -19.55 -33.77 -7.25
C LEU A 129 -20.35 -32.47 -7.34
N VAL A 130 -21.67 -32.54 -7.33
CA VAL A 130 -22.53 -31.35 -7.36
C VAL A 130 -22.32 -30.48 -6.11
N ALA A 131 -22.27 -31.07 -4.92
CA ALA A 131 -22.06 -30.36 -3.66
C ALA A 131 -20.72 -29.62 -3.59
N THR A 132 -19.70 -30.12 -4.30
CA THR A 132 -18.36 -29.51 -4.35
C THR A 132 -18.14 -28.62 -5.59
N GLY A 133 -19.21 -28.26 -6.31
CA GLY A 133 -19.17 -27.32 -7.45
C GLY A 133 -18.82 -27.96 -8.79
N GLY A 134 -18.96 -29.28 -8.90
CA GLY A 134 -18.89 -30.05 -10.16
C GLY A 134 -20.23 -30.06 -10.87
N ARG A 135 -20.23 -30.58 -12.10
CA ARG A 135 -21.46 -30.79 -12.87
C ARG A 135 -21.92 -32.23 -12.74
N LYS A 136 -23.24 -32.41 -12.72
CA LYS A 136 -23.87 -33.71 -12.81
C LYS A 136 -23.39 -34.41 -14.08
N VAL A 137 -22.94 -35.65 -13.98
CA VAL A 137 -22.57 -36.43 -15.17
C VAL A 137 -23.87 -36.98 -15.75
N GLU A 138 -24.39 -36.34 -16.80
CA GLU A 138 -25.53 -36.88 -17.53
C GLU A 138 -25.13 -38.22 -18.19
N PRO A 139 -26.03 -39.21 -18.20
CA PRO A 139 -25.77 -40.56 -18.72
C PRO A 139 -25.51 -40.59 -20.23
#